data_AF-A0A6I6MKH8-F1
#
_entry.id   AF-A0A6I6MKH8-F1
#
_cell.length_a   1.000
_cell.length_b   1.000
_cell.length_c   1.000
_cell.angle_alpha   90.00
_cell.angle_beta   90.00
_cell.angle_gamma   90.00
#
_symmetry.space_group_name_H-M   'P 1'
#
loop_
_entity.id
_entity.type
_entity.pdbx_description
1 polymer ?
#
loop_
_entity_poly.entity_id
_entity_poly.type
_entity_poly.pdbx_seq_one_letter_code
_entity_poly.pdbx_strand_id
1 'polypeptide(L)' 'MVEGTTFGKDGEGRTWNGGETPGGRFCSVFEFASNGLVRRMYIYLDPDYTSQDTARFHWRRAREHW' A
#
# COMPACT_ATOMS: atom_id res chain seq x y z
N MET A 1 9.67 11.69 -8.78
CA MET A 1 9.31 10.79 -7.67
C MET A 1 10.32 9.65 -7.64
N VAL A 2 11.00 9.46 -6.50
CA VAL A 2 11.94 8.35 -6.26
C VAL A 2 11.34 7.35 -5.24
N GLU A 3 10.29 7.77 -4.52
CA GLU A 3 9.47 6.91 -3.66
C GLU A 3 8.41 6.18 -4.49
N GLY A 4 8.25 4.89 -4.22
CA GLY A 4 7.16 4.11 -4.79
C GLY A 4 5.83 4.75 -4.42
N THR A 5 5.00 5.02 -5.42
CA THR A 5 3.64 5.56 -5.24
C THR A 5 2.69 4.61 -5.94
N THR A 6 1.50 4.38 -5.37
CA THR A 6 0.49 3.53 -6.01
C THR A 6 -0.85 4.25 -6.04
N PHE A 7 -1.57 4.16 -7.15
CA PHE A 7 -2.86 4.80 -7.35
C PHE A 7 -3.67 3.99 -8.37
N GLY A 8 -4.97 4.22 -8.43
CA GLY A 8 -5.83 3.58 -9.43
C GLY A 8 -7.31 3.79 -9.20
N LYS A 9 -8.11 3.00 -9.93
CA LYS A 9 -9.57 3.02 -9.91
C LYS A 9 -10.10 1.59 -9.97
N ASP A 10 -11.09 1.26 -9.14
CA ASP A 10 -11.69 -0.08 -9.13
C ASP A 10 -12.79 -0.23 -10.18
N GLY A 11 -13.41 -1.41 -10.26
CA GLY A 11 -14.45 -1.72 -11.26
C GLY A 11 -15.73 -0.88 -11.11
N GLU A 12 -16.01 -0.34 -9.93
CA GLU A 12 -17.14 0.58 -9.68
C GLU A 12 -16.75 2.05 -9.88
N GLY A 13 -15.46 2.31 -10.01
CA GLY A 13 -14.92 3.59 -10.32
C GLY A 13 -14.48 4.44 -9.14
N ARG A 14 -14.35 3.86 -7.95
CA ARG A 14 -13.76 4.52 -6.80
C ARG A 14 -12.25 4.62 -7.01
N THR A 15 -11.68 5.78 -6.72
CA THR A 15 -10.25 6.04 -6.89
C THR A 15 -9.51 5.89 -5.56
N TRP A 16 -8.26 5.44 -5.62
CA TRP A 16 -7.32 5.47 -4.50
C TRP A 16 -5.99 6.10 -4.91
N ASN A 17 -5.32 6.69 -3.94
CA ASN A 17 -3.97 7.23 -4.08
C ASN A 17 -3.21 6.99 -2.77
N GLY A 18 -2.10 6.25 -2.86
CA GLY A 18 -1.24 5.92 -1.73
C GLY A 18 -0.59 7.19 -1.17
N GLY A 19 -0.91 7.51 0.08
CA GLY A 19 -0.46 8.72 0.76
C GLY A 19 -1.58 9.75 0.97
N GLU A 20 -2.65 9.69 0.17
CA GLU A 20 -3.84 10.54 0.35
C GLU A 20 -5.01 9.74 0.94
N THR A 21 -5.22 8.54 0.40
CA THR A 21 -6.20 7.57 0.89
C THR A 21 -5.50 6.47 1.69
N PRO A 22 -6.20 5.73 2.57
CA PRO A 22 -5.61 4.56 3.22
C PRO A 22 -5.22 3.46 2.21
N GLY A 23 -5.93 3.42 1.09
CA GLY A 23 -5.66 2.60 -0.08
C GLY A 23 -4.33 2.94 -0.76
N GLY A 24 -3.68 1.92 -1.32
CA GLY A 24 -2.41 2.10 -2.03
C GLY A 24 -1.16 2.21 -1.15
N ARG A 25 -1.29 1.97 0.16
CA ARG A 25 -0.13 1.64 1.00
C ARG A 25 0.39 0.26 0.60
N PHE A 26 1.70 0.11 0.58
CA PHE A 26 2.36 -1.13 0.20
C PHE A 26 3.50 -1.47 1.16
N CYS A 27 3.86 -2.75 1.18
CA CYS A 27 5.03 -3.25 1.89
C CYS A 27 6.04 -3.79 0.87
N SER A 28 7.27 -3.28 0.92
CA SER A 28 8.40 -3.80 0.15
C SER A 28 9.20 -4.78 0.99
N VAL A 29 9.40 -5.99 0.49
CA VAL A 29 10.24 -7.03 1.11
C VAL A 29 11.44 -7.28 0.20
N PHE A 30 12.64 -7.01 0.71
CA PHE A 30 13.89 -7.13 -0.03
C PHE A 30 14.65 -8.40 0.38
N GLU A 31 15.15 -9.13 -0.61
CA GLU A 31 16.15 -10.19 -0.43
C GLU A 31 17.51 -9.66 -0.86
N PHE A 32 18.52 -9.77 0.00
CA PHE A 32 19.88 -9.35 -0.27
C PHE A 32 20.77 -10.55 -0.60
N ALA A 33 21.66 -10.39 -1.57
CA ALA A 33 22.72 -11.33 -1.87
C ALA A 33 23.88 -11.23 -0.85
N SER A 34 24.81 -12.19 -0.90
CA SER A 34 25.97 -12.23 -0.01
C SER A 34 26.91 -11.03 -0.14
N ASN A 35 26.90 -10.33 -1.28
CA ASN A 35 27.64 -9.08 -1.49
C ASN A 35 26.91 -7.83 -0.97
N GLY A 36 25.77 -7.99 -0.28
CA GLY A 36 24.99 -6.90 0.28
C GLY A 36 24.10 -6.16 -0.72
N LEU A 37 24.05 -6.57 -1.99
CA LEU A 37 23.17 -5.95 -2.99
C LEU A 37 21.79 -6.60 -2.97
N VAL A 38 20.75 -5.82 -3.31
CA VAL A 38 19.39 -6.34 -3.49
C VAL A 38 19.39 -7.35 -4.64
N ARG A 39 18.94 -8.57 -4.36
CA ARG A 39 18.79 -9.66 -5.32
C ARG A 39 17.36 -9.79 -5.84
N ARG A 40 16.37 -9.57 -4.95
CA ARG A 40 14.93 -9.61 -5.28
C ARG A 40 14.17 -8.62 -4.40
N MET A 41 13.03 -8.16 -4.91
CA MET A 41 12.06 -7.38 -4.15
C MET A 41 10.64 -7.88 -4.45
N TYR A 42 9.83 -8.02 -3.40
CA TYR A 42 8.39 -8.24 -3.50
C TYR A 42 7.68 -6.98 -3.02
N ILE A 43 6.61 -6.60 -3.72
CA ILE A 43 5.72 -5.51 -3.30
C ILE A 43 4.36 -6.13 -3.01
N TYR A 44 3.87 -5.94 -1.80
CA TYR A 44 2.54 -6.38 -1.37
C TYR A 44 1.63 -5.18 -1.18
N LEU A 45 0.46 -5.22 -1.81
CA LEU A 45 -0.61 -4.25 -1.62
C LEU A 45 -1.79 -4.95 -0.95
N ASP A 46 -2.52 -4.21 -0.13
CA ASP A 46 -3.81 -4.65 0.39
C ASP A 46 -4.80 -4.79 -0.79
N PRO A 47 -5.47 -5.95 -0.97
CA PRO A 47 -6.49 -6.11 -2.00
C PRO A 47 -7.72 -5.21 -1.79
N ASP A 48 -7.95 -4.68 -0.58
CA ASP A 48 -8.96 -3.66 -0.30
C ASP A 48 -8.44 -2.25 -0.63
N TYR A 49 -8.16 -2.01 -1.92
CA TYR A 49 -7.59 -0.76 -2.42
C TYR A 49 -8.42 0.48 -2.07
N THR A 50 -9.73 0.34 -1.89
CA THR A 50 -10.65 1.46 -1.64
C THR A 50 -11.16 1.49 -0.20
N SER A 51 -10.55 0.66 0.68
CA SER A 51 -10.82 0.61 2.12
C SER A 51 -12.30 0.39 2.47
N GLN A 52 -13.00 -0.42 1.67
CA GLN A 52 -14.42 -0.69 1.80
C GLN A 52 -14.70 -1.80 2.82
N ASP A 53 -13.75 -2.70 3.10
CA ASP A 53 -13.91 -3.82 4.03
C ASP A 53 -13.72 -3.38 5.50
N THR A 54 -14.41 -2.30 5.85
CA THR A 54 -14.29 -1.62 7.14
C THR A 54 -14.64 -2.49 8.33
N ALA A 55 -15.51 -3.49 8.14
CA ALA A 55 -15.92 -4.44 9.17
C ALA A 55 -14.76 -5.33 9.65
N ARG A 56 -13.69 -5.49 8.86
CA ARG A 56 -12.53 -6.32 9.19
C ARG A 56 -11.35 -5.53 9.76
N PHE A 57 -11.48 -4.22 9.91
CA PHE A 57 -10.46 -3.41 10.57
C PHE A 57 -10.52 -3.62 12.08
N HIS A 58 -9.62 -4.46 12.60
CA HIS A 58 -9.51 -4.72 14.04
C HIS A 58 -8.77 -3.62 14.82
N TRP A 59 -8.23 -2.62 14.12
CA TRP A 59 -7.51 -1.48 14.69
C TRP A 59 -8.33 -0.20 14.60
N ARG A 60 -8.12 0.71 15.57
CA ARG A 60 -8.64 2.07 15.45
C ARG A 60 -7.92 2.78 14.31
N ARG A 61 -8.68 3.44 13.42
CA ARG A 61 -8.07 4.33 12.42
C ARG A 61 -7.21 5.37 13.16
N ALA A 62 -5.98 5.58 12.68
CA ALA A 62 -5.16 6.69 13.14
C ALA A 62 -5.97 8.00 12.97
N ARG A 63 -5.86 8.90 13.95
CA ARG A 63 -6.48 10.24 13.84
C ARG A 63 -6.01 10.92 12.57
N GLU A 64 -6.90 11.69 11.95
CA GLU A 64 -6.61 12.55 10.79
C GLU A 64 -5.64 13.67 11.21
N HIS A 65 -4.37 13.34 11.36
CA HIS A 65 -3.29 14.29 11.41
C HIS A 65 -2.24 13.78 10.43
N TRP A 66 -2.32 14.31 9.21
CA TRP A 66 -1.25 14.27 8.22
C TRP A 66 -0.56 15.63 8.27
#